data_AF-A0A0N0DIH6-F1
#
_entry.id   AF-A0A0N0DIH6-F1
#
_cell.length_a   1.000
_cell.length_b   1.000
_cell.length_c   1.000
_cell.angle_alpha   90.00
_cell.angle_beta   90.00
_cell.angle_gamma   90.00
#
_symmetry.space_group_name_H-M   'P 1'
#
loop_
_entity.id
_entity.type
_entity.pdbx_description
1 polymer ?
#
loop_
_entity_poly.entity_id
_entity_poly.type
_entity_poly.pdbx_seq_one_letter_code
_entity_poly.pdbx_strand_id
1 'polypeptide(L)' 'METSLHYNVTWVLQTNNSILPIKMCKKATCGTCNKTSWWGCGSHIPSVMDTIPDSDRCACEPKVEVGGVSYPPMAASPN' A
#
# COMPACT_ATOMS: atom_id res chain seq x y z
N MET A 1 -56.54 7.46 -10.29
CA MET A 1 -55.42 8.03 -9.52
C MET A 1 -54.17 7.33 -10.00
N GLU A 2 -53.35 8.08 -10.72
CA GLU A 2 -52.59 7.58 -11.86
C GLU A 2 -51.19 7.10 -11.47
N THR A 3 -50.77 6.07 -12.19
CA THR A 3 -49.46 5.45 -12.22
C THR A 3 -48.34 6.46 -12.50
N SER A 4 -47.21 6.38 -11.79
CA SER A 4 -45.87 6.57 -12.40
C SER A 4 -44.74 6.39 -11.40
N LEU A 5 -43.90 5.41 -11.71
CA LEU A 5 -42.56 5.19 -11.18
C LEU A 5 -41.68 6.42 -11.47
N HIS A 6 -41.08 7.02 -10.45
CA HIS A 6 -39.97 7.95 -10.63
C HIS A 6 -38.78 7.49 -9.78
N TYR A 7 -37.93 6.71 -10.43
CA TYR A 7 -36.54 6.55 -10.05
C TYR A 7 -35.85 7.90 -10.28
N ASN A 8 -35.24 8.49 -9.25
CA ASN A 8 -34.41 9.68 -9.41
C ASN A 8 -33.00 9.36 -8.90
N VAL A 9 -32.17 8.90 -9.83
CA VAL A 9 -30.73 8.69 -9.68
C VAL A 9 -30.01 10.03 -9.84
N THR A 10 -29.77 10.72 -8.74
CA THR A 10 -28.88 11.89 -8.74
C THR A 10 -27.43 11.41 -8.67
N TRP A 11 -26.81 11.28 -9.84
CA TRP A 11 -25.40 10.94 -10.02
C TRP A 11 -24.49 12.04 -9.48
N VAL A 12 -24.11 11.98 -8.21
CA VAL A 12 -22.86 12.61 -7.78
C VAL A 12 -21.75 11.69 -8.29
N LEU A 13 -21.13 12.07 -9.40
CA LEU A 13 -19.85 11.53 -9.85
C LEU A 13 -18.82 11.84 -8.76
N GLN A 14 -18.77 11.03 -7.71
CA GLN A 14 -17.58 10.95 -6.88
C GLN A 14 -16.50 10.45 -7.82
N THR A 15 -15.63 11.38 -8.19
CA THR A 15 -14.41 11.16 -8.94
C THR A 15 -13.82 9.83 -8.51
N ASN A 16 -13.64 8.93 -9.47
CA ASN A 16 -12.86 7.71 -9.36
C ASN A 16 -11.66 7.94 -8.44
N ASN A 17 -11.85 7.66 -7.16
CA ASN A 17 -10.74 7.65 -6.23
C ASN A 17 -10.18 6.26 -6.41
N SER A 18 -9.15 6.20 -7.25
CA SER A 18 -8.30 5.05 -7.55
C SER A 18 -7.58 4.55 -6.30
N ILE A 19 -8.30 4.34 -5.19
CA ILE A 19 -7.87 3.58 -4.04
C ILE A 19 -8.03 2.13 -4.45
N LEU A 20 -7.10 1.65 -5.28
CA LEU A 20 -6.84 0.21 -5.33
C LEU A 20 -6.63 -0.20 -3.87
N PRO A 21 -7.47 -1.09 -3.31
CA PRO A 21 -7.27 -1.50 -1.94
C PRO A 21 -5.89 -2.14 -1.95
N ILE A 22 -4.96 -1.57 -1.16
CA ILE A 22 -3.57 -1.97 -1.09
C ILE A 22 -3.44 -3.34 -0.39
N LYS A 23 -4.14 -4.34 -0.91
CA LYS A 23 -4.37 -5.62 -0.25
C LYS A 23 -3.09 -6.43 -0.20
N MET A 24 -2.23 -6.30 -1.20
CA MET A 24 -1.04 -7.12 -1.33
C MET A 24 0.19 -6.29 -1.02
N CYS A 25 1.01 -6.75 -0.06
CA CYS A 25 2.33 -6.18 0.11
C CYS A 25 3.20 -6.61 -1.07
N LYS A 26 4.04 -5.70 -1.54
CA LYS A 26 5.00 -5.96 -2.60
C LYS A 26 6.29 -5.20 -2.36
N LYS A 27 7.34 -5.61 -3.06
CA LYS A 27 8.60 -4.87 -3.12
C LYS A 27 8.38 -3.51 -3.80
N ALA A 28 9.02 -2.48 -3.28
CA ALA A 28 8.98 -1.11 -3.79
C ALA A 28 10.34 -0.46 -3.56
N THR A 29 10.63 0.65 -4.24
CA THR A 29 11.90 1.37 -4.07
C THR A 29 11.70 2.53 -3.10
N CYS A 30 12.60 2.69 -2.14
CA CYS A 30 12.59 3.87 -1.28
C CYS A 30 13.00 5.11 -2.09
N GLY A 31 12.16 6.13 -2.16
CA GLY A 31 12.47 7.39 -2.85
C GLY A 31 13.56 8.23 -2.18
N THR A 32 13.96 7.89 -0.95
CA THR A 32 14.98 8.62 -0.18
C THR A 32 16.36 8.02 -0.31
N CYS A 33 16.48 6.68 -0.20
CA CYS A 33 17.78 5.99 -0.22
C CYS A 33 17.96 5.05 -1.42
N ASN A 34 16.96 4.94 -2.31
CA ASN A 34 16.99 4.11 -3.52
C ASN A 34 17.22 2.60 -3.28
N LYS A 35 17.11 2.14 -2.03
CA LYS A 35 17.15 0.72 -1.65
C LYS A 35 15.76 0.12 -1.65
N THR A 36 15.71 -1.21 -1.60
CA THR A 36 14.44 -1.94 -1.64
C THR A 36 13.70 -1.79 -0.32
N SER A 37 12.45 -1.37 -0.39
CA SER A 37 11.50 -1.40 0.70
C SER A 37 10.23 -2.15 0.29
N TRP A 38 9.17 -2.04 1.08
CA TRP A 38 7.89 -2.65 0.84
C TRP A 38 6.79 -1.59 0.74
N TRP A 39 5.69 -1.97 0.08
CA TRP A 39 4.49 -1.15 -0.04
C TRP A 39 3.26 -2.03 0.09
N GLY A 40 2.27 -1.62 0.88
CA GLY A 40 1.00 -2.35 1.07
C GLY A 40 0.51 -2.34 2.51
N CYS A 41 -0.29 -3.35 2.89
CA CYS A 41 -0.98 -3.41 4.18
C CYS A 41 -0.11 -3.70 5.43
N GLY A 42 1.15 -4.12 5.26
CA GLY A 42 2.08 -4.37 6.37
C GLY A 42 2.06 -5.78 6.98
N SER A 43 1.00 -6.57 6.76
CA SER A 43 0.92 -7.94 7.30
C SER A 43 1.84 -8.94 6.59
N HIS A 44 2.29 -8.64 5.38
CA HIS A 44 3.12 -9.54 4.56
C HIS A 44 4.54 -9.01 4.35
N ILE A 45 5.00 -8.09 5.20
CA ILE A 45 6.37 -7.55 5.12
C ILE A 45 7.43 -8.67 5.20
N PRO A 46 7.35 -9.65 6.13
CA PRO A 46 8.35 -10.72 6.21
C PRO A 46 8.45 -11.48 4.88
N SER A 47 7.30 -11.88 4.30
CA SER A 47 7.27 -12.63 3.05
C SER A 47 7.90 -11.89 1.85
N VAL A 48 7.89 -10.55 1.86
CA VAL A 48 8.49 -9.73 0.81
C VAL A 48 9.96 -9.45 1.12
N MET A 49 10.26 -9.00 2.34
CA MET A 49 11.57 -8.48 2.72
C MET A 49 12.57 -9.59 3.05
N ASP A 50 12.14 -10.74 3.57
CA ASP A 50 13.04 -11.84 3.96
C ASP A 50 13.77 -12.45 2.77
N THR A 51 13.21 -12.33 1.56
CA THR A 51 13.85 -12.77 0.32
C THR A 51 14.96 -11.83 -0.17
N ILE A 52 15.07 -10.64 0.44
CA ILE A 52 16.02 -9.59 0.05
C ILE A 52 17.17 -9.57 1.06
N PRO A 53 18.44 -9.57 0.63
CA PRO A 53 19.58 -9.42 1.54
C PRO A 53 19.54 -8.10 2.29
N ASP A 54 19.93 -8.07 3.57
CA ASP A 54 19.90 -6.85 4.40
C ASP A 54 20.66 -5.66 3.78
N SER A 55 21.74 -5.91 3.06
CA SER A 55 22.50 -4.86 2.34
C SER A 55 21.67 -4.11 1.29
N ASP A 56 20.65 -4.76 0.72
CA ASP A 56 19.77 -4.20 -0.32
C ASP A 56 18.45 -3.66 0.24
N ARG A 57 18.20 -3.86 1.54
CA ARG A 57 17.02 -3.33 2.23
C ARG A 57 17.22 -1.86 2.58
N CYS A 58 16.13 -1.10 2.54
CA CYS A 58 16.09 0.27 3.04
C CYS A 58 16.52 0.30 4.52
N ALA A 59 17.35 1.27 4.88
CA ALA A 59 17.84 1.47 6.25
C ALA A 59 17.32 2.77 6.87
N CYS A 60 16.38 3.46 6.20
CA CYS A 60 15.77 4.68 6.70
C CYS A 60 14.99 4.43 8.00
N GLU A 61 14.85 5.48 8.81
CA GLU A 61 13.99 5.49 9.99
C GLU A 61 12.68 6.23 9.67
N PRO A 62 11.56 5.91 10.34
CA PRO A 62 11.41 4.88 11.38
C PRO A 62 11.26 3.46 10.81
N LYS A 63 11.79 2.47 11.52
CA LYS A 63 11.58 1.04 11.21
C LYS A 63 10.22 0.58 11.75
N VAL A 64 9.65 -0.44 11.10
CA VAL A 64 8.38 -1.06 11.50
C VAL A 64 8.66 -2.43 12.10
N GLU A 65 8.16 -2.71 13.29
CA GLU A 65 8.34 -4.01 13.94
C GLU A 65 7.18 -4.95 13.65
N VAL A 66 7.49 -6.14 13.12
CA VAL A 66 6.51 -7.20 12.85
C VAL A 66 7.04 -8.50 13.43
N GLY A 67 6.31 -9.08 14.38
CA GLY A 67 6.69 -10.35 15.01
C GLY A 67 8.04 -10.32 15.74
N GLY A 68 8.48 -9.16 16.22
CA GLY A 68 9.78 -8.98 16.89
C GLY A 68 10.96 -8.77 15.94
N VAL A 69 10.71 -8.59 14.64
CA VAL A 69 11.73 -8.25 13.64
C VAL A 69 11.48 -6.83 13.12
N SER A 70 12.53 -6.00 13.10
CA SER A 70 12.43 -4.62 12.59
C SER A 70 12.69 -4.58 11.08
N TYR A 71 11.71 -4.08 10.33
CA TYR A 71 11.75 -3.91 8.88
C TYR A 71 11.85 -2.43 8.47
N PRO A 72 12.27 -2.12 7.24
CA PRO A 72 12.30 -0.74 6.75
C PRO A 72 10.94 -0.04 6.77
N PRO A 73 10.92 1.31 6.68
CA PRO A 73 9.69 2.08 6.48
C PRO A 73 9.05 1.76 5.14
N MET A 74 7.73 1.83 5.07
CA MET A 74 6.98 1.70 3.82
C MET A 74 7.46 2.73 2.79
N ALA A 75 7.63 2.31 1.54
CA ALA A 75 7.90 3.24 0.45
C ALA A 75 6.71 4.21 0.23
N ALA A 76 6.98 5.42 -0.24
CA ALA A 76 5.93 6.40 -0.56
C ALA A 76 5.09 5.98 -1.79
N SER A 77 5.64 5.13 -2.65
CA SER A 77 4.99 4.68 -3.88
C SER A 77 5.41 3.26 -4.24
N PRO A 78 4.56 2.52 -4.97
CA PRO A 78 4.82 1.13 -5.32
C PRO A 78 5.98 0.92 -6.31
N ASN A 79 6.33 1.95 -7.11
CA ASN A 79 7.53 2.06 -7.94
C ASN A 79 7.65 3.48 -8.47
#